data_AF-A0A259D9Z9-F1
#
_entry.id   AF-A0A259D9Z9-F1
#
_cell.length_a   1.000
_cell.length_b   1.000
_cell.length_c   1.000
_cell.angle_alpha   90.00
_cell.angle_beta   90.00
_cell.angle_gamma   90.00
#
_symmetry.space_group_name_H-M   'P 1'
#
loop_
_entity.id
_entity.type
_entity.pdbx_description
1 polymer ?
#
loop_
_entity_poly.entity_id
_entity_poly.type
_entity_poly.pdbx_seq_one_letter_code
_entity_poly.pdbx_strand_id
1 'polypeptide(L)' 'MSVKSAFPECNFKCDFEVPSFSKTNELVPTIDPTYQLDSDTTISLLAGFRFNRRVLLQGMHGTGKSTHIEQVAARLNW' A
#
# COMPACT_ATOMS: atom_id res chain seq x y z
N MET A 1 -4.69 2.85 12.13
CA MET A 1 -6.03 2.49 11.59
C MET A 1 -5.99 1.06 11.09
N SER A 2 -7.11 0.35 11.03
CA SER A 2 -7.18 -1.03 10.49
C SER A 2 -6.92 -1.04 8.98
N VAL A 3 -6.31 -2.10 8.44
CA VAL A 3 -6.09 -2.27 6.99
C VAL A 3 -7.40 -2.28 6.20
N LYS A 4 -8.46 -2.89 6.74
CA LYS A 4 -9.79 -2.90 6.10
C LYS A 4 -10.42 -1.51 6.08
N SER A 5 -10.20 -0.71 7.13
CA SER A 5 -10.65 0.69 7.13
C SER A 5 -9.81 1.59 6.22
N ALA A 6 -8.53 1.27 6.03
CA ALA A 6 -7.59 2.07 5.24
C ALA A 6 -7.73 1.86 3.74
N PHE A 7 -8.06 0.63 3.34
CA PHE A 7 -8.23 0.24 1.94
C PHE A 7 -9.56 -0.53 1.78
N PRO A 8 -10.70 0.16 1.90
CA PRO A 8 -12.02 -0.46 1.81
C PRO A 8 -12.30 -1.09 0.44
N GLU A 9 -11.59 -0.69 -0.61
CA GLU A 9 -11.67 -1.27 -1.95
C GLU A 9 -11.03 -2.67 -2.05
N CYS A 10 -10.17 -3.03 -1.10
CA CYS A 10 -9.43 -4.29 -1.10
C CYS A 10 -10.12 -5.37 -0.24
N ASN A 11 -10.12 -6.60 -0.74
CA ASN A 11 -10.71 -7.73 -0.04
C ASN A 11 -9.67 -8.49 0.80
N PHE A 12 -9.43 -8.04 2.03
CA PHE A 12 -8.46 -8.67 2.93
C PHE A 12 -9.08 -9.76 3.83
N LYS A 13 -8.39 -10.90 3.91
CA LYS A 13 -8.76 -12.00 4.82
C LYS A 13 -8.37 -11.76 6.27
N CYS A 14 -7.33 -10.97 6.50
CA CYS A 14 -6.85 -10.59 7.83
C CYS A 14 -7.12 -9.11 8.11
N ASP A 15 -7.06 -8.74 9.38
CA ASP A 15 -7.20 -7.36 9.82
C ASP A 15 -6.16 -7.04 10.89
N PHE A 16 -5.43 -5.95 10.70
CA PHE A 16 -4.40 -5.45 11.60
C PHE A 16 -4.27 -3.93 11.42
N GLU A 17 -3.65 -3.27 12.38
CA GLU A 17 -3.38 -1.84 12.26
C GLU A 17 -2.19 -1.58 11.35
N VAL A 18 -2.30 -0.60 10.46
CA VAL A 18 -1.22 -0.10 9.61
C VAL A 18 -0.79 1.29 10.06
N PRO A 19 0.54 1.59 10.08
CA PRO A 19 1.03 2.94 10.36
C PRO A 19 0.77 3.90 9.19
N SER A 20 0.60 5.18 9.51
CA SER A 20 0.50 6.28 8.56
C SER A 20 1.12 7.52 9.18
N PHE A 21 1.84 8.35 8.44
CA PHE A 21 2.33 9.62 8.99
C PHE A 21 1.19 10.64 9.09
N SER A 22 1.25 11.50 10.10
CA SER A 22 0.23 12.54 10.32
C SER A 22 0.44 13.81 9.49
N LYS A 23 1.65 14.02 8.97
CA LYS A 23 2.02 15.17 8.14
C LYS A 23 2.52 14.69 6.80
N THR A 24 2.02 15.29 5.73
CA THR A 24 2.53 15.04 4.38
C THR A 24 3.78 15.86 4.11
N ASN A 25 4.60 15.42 3.16
CA ASN A 25 5.75 16.16 2.65
C ASN A 25 5.94 15.86 1.15
N GLU A 26 6.92 16.51 0.53
CA GLU A 26 7.18 16.41 -0.92
C GLU A 26 7.62 15.03 -1.40
N LEU A 27 8.04 14.14 -0.50
CA LEU A 27 8.44 12.76 -0.81
C LEU A 27 7.26 11.79 -0.80
N VAL A 28 6.12 12.17 -0.24
CA VAL A 28 4.90 11.35 -0.26
C VAL A 28 4.37 11.31 -1.69
N PRO A 29 4.18 10.13 -2.29
CA PRO A 29 3.69 10.05 -3.67
C PRO A 29 2.29 10.61 -3.80
N THR A 30 1.94 11.09 -4.99
CA THR A 30 0.58 11.55 -5.29
C THR A 30 -0.38 10.37 -5.44
N ILE A 31 -1.58 10.53 -4.90
CA ILE A 31 -2.65 9.54 -5.08
C ILE A 31 -3.19 9.64 -6.50
N ASP A 32 -3.19 8.53 -7.22
CA ASP A 32 -3.92 8.36 -8.48
C ASP A 32 -5.31 7.74 -8.16
N PRO A 33 -6.40 8.50 -8.30
CA PRO A 33 -7.75 8.02 -7.99
C PRO A 33 -8.25 6.96 -8.97
N THR A 34 -7.59 6.79 -10.13
CA THR A 34 -7.96 5.80 -11.15
C THR A 34 -7.22 4.47 -10.99
N TYR A 35 -6.16 4.43 -10.17
CA TYR A 35 -5.37 3.24 -9.96
C TYR A 35 -6.14 2.19 -9.15
N GLN A 36 -6.21 0.97 -9.69
CA GLN A 36 -6.87 -0.16 -9.05
C GLN A 36 -5.84 -1.00 -8.29
N LEU A 37 -6.08 -1.15 -6.99
CA LEU A 37 -5.22 -1.96 -6.13
C LEU A 37 -5.55 -3.45 -6.26
N ASP A 38 -4.52 -4.27 -6.47
CA ASP A 38 -4.58 -5.70 -6.23
C ASP A 38 -4.51 -6.01 -4.73
N SER A 39 -5.49 -6.76 -4.22
CA SER A 39 -5.64 -7.01 -2.78
C SER A 39 -4.51 -7.86 -2.19
N ASP A 40 -4.04 -8.88 -2.91
CA ASP A 40 -3.01 -9.81 -2.42
C ASP A 40 -1.63 -9.12 -2.35
N THR A 41 -1.32 -8.32 -3.36
CA THR A 41 -0.12 -7.49 -3.40
C THR A 41 -0.17 -6.42 -2.31
N THR A 42 -1.31 -5.75 -2.15
CA THR A 42 -1.50 -4.68 -1.16
C THR A 42 -1.30 -5.23 0.26
N ILE A 43 -1.97 -6.31 0.66
CA ILE A 43 -1.85 -6.83 2.03
C ILE A 43 -0.42 -7.25 2.38
N SER A 44 0.32 -7.75 1.39
CA SER A 44 1.74 -8.12 1.54
C SER A 44 2.61 -6.89 1.83
N LEU A 45 2.39 -5.80 1.10
CA LEU A 45 3.07 -4.51 1.36
C LEU A 45 2.70 -3.95 2.73
N LEU A 46 1.41 -3.94 3.09
CA LEU A 46 0.94 -3.44 4.39
C LEU A 46 1.56 -4.23 5.56
N ALA A 47 1.71 -5.55 5.41
CA ALA A 47 2.43 -6.37 6.39
C ALA A 47 3.92 -6.00 6.46
N GLY A 48 4.55 -5.69 5.33
CA GLY A 48 5.92 -5.16 5.26
C GLY A 48 6.09 -3.88 6.07
N PHE A 49 5.23 -2.88 5.83
CA PHE A 49 5.21 -1.61 6.55
C PHE A 49 5.00 -1.80 8.05
N ARG A 50 4.01 -2.62 8.44
CA ARG A 50 3.62 -2.77 9.85
C ARG A 50 4.61 -3.58 10.68
N PHE A 51 5.18 -4.64 10.11
CA PHE A 51 5.99 -5.61 10.84
C PHE A 51 7.49 -5.48 10.55
N ASN A 52 7.89 -4.42 9.82
CA ASN A 52 9.27 -4.19 9.41
C ASN A 52 9.87 -5.43 8.72
N ARG A 53 9.14 -5.95 7.73
CA ARG A 53 9.52 -7.12 6.94
C ARG A 53 9.85 -6.69 5.52
N ARG A 54 10.92 -7.25 4.97
CA ARG A 54 11.26 -7.07 3.56
C ARG A 54 10.25 -7.83 2.71
N VAL A 55 9.63 -7.15 1.76
CA VAL A 55 8.65 -7.72 0.81
C VAL A 55 9.28 -7.68 -0.57
N LEU A 56 9.25 -8.82 -1.27
CA LEU A 56 9.69 -8.92 -2.66
C LEU A 56 8.47 -8.91 -3.57
N LEU A 57 8.42 -7.95 -4.48
CA LEU A 57 7.42 -7.88 -5.55
C LEU A 57 8.05 -8.26 -6.87
N GLN A 58 7.57 -9.33 -7.48
CA GLN A 58 8.09 -9.84 -8.75
C GLN A 58 7.00 -9.80 -9.84
N GLY A 59 7.42 -9.50 -11.07
CA GLY A 59 6.55 -9.45 -12.24
C GLY A 59 7.32 -8.92 -13.45
N MET A 60 6.78 -9.11 -14.66
CA MET A 60 7.40 -8.65 -15.91
C MET A 60 7.64 -7.13 -15.93
N HIS A 61 8.53 -6.67 -16.80
CA HIS A 61 8.74 -5.23 -16.96
C HIS A 61 7.43 -4.56 -17.44
N GLY A 62 7.13 -3.36 -16.93
CA GLY A 62 5.92 -2.61 -17.30
C GLY A 62 4.61 -3.04 -16.62
N THR A 63 4.62 -3.98 -15.66
CA THR A 63 3.40 -4.44 -14.96
C THR A 63 2.99 -3.58 -13.76
N GLY A 64 3.47 -2.34 -13.65
CA GLY A 64 3.04 -1.41 -12.60
C GLY A 64 3.52 -1.71 -11.18
N LYS A 65 4.57 -2.51 -10.97
CA LYS A 65 5.11 -2.83 -9.63
C LYS A 65 5.47 -1.61 -8.79
N SER A 66 6.25 -0.68 -9.36
CA SER A 66 6.66 0.55 -8.67
C SER A 66 5.44 1.42 -8.38
N THR A 67 4.56 1.60 -9.37
CA THR A 67 3.30 2.33 -9.21
C THR A 67 2.43 1.73 -8.11
N HIS A 68 2.38 0.41 -7.98
CA HIS A 68 1.62 -0.23 -6.90
C HIS A 68 2.17 0.13 -5.52
N ILE A 69 3.49 0.09 -5.34
CA ILE A 69 4.15 0.51 -4.08
C ILE A 69 3.84 1.98 -3.78
N GLU A 70 3.99 2.85 -4.78
CA GLU A 70 3.71 4.29 -4.67
C GLU A 70 2.26 4.54 -4.26
N GLN A 71 1.29 3.86 -4.88
CA GLN A 71 -0.13 4.06 -4.62
C GLN A 71 -0.58 3.53 -3.25
N VAL A 72 0.10 2.50 -2.72
CA VAL A 72 -0.08 2.07 -1.32
C VAL A 72 0.56 3.08 -0.35
N ALA A 73 1.79 3.54 -0.62
CA ALA A 73 2.48 4.53 0.21
C ALA A 73 1.73 5.87 0.26
N ALA A 74 1.24 6.36 -0.88
CA ALA A 74 0.45 7.59 -1.00
C ALA A 74 -0.78 7.58 -0.09
N ARG A 75 -1.53 6.47 -0.08
CA ARG A 75 -2.73 6.30 0.77
C ARG A 75 -2.41 6.24 2.27
N LEU A 76 -1.21 5.78 2.64
CA LEU A 76 -0.71 5.79 4.02
C LEU A 76 0.01 7.09 4.40
N ASN A 77 0.12 8.04 3.48
CA ASN A 77 0.95 9.22 3.63
C ASN A 77 2.38 8.83 4.06
N TRP A 78 2.96 7.80 3.45
CA TRP A 78 4.28 7.23 3.76
C TRP A 78 5.39 7.84 2.91
#